data_AF-A0A183A2Z6-F1
#
_entry.id   AF-A0A183A2Z6-F1
#
_cell.length_a   1.000
_cell.length_b   1.000
_cell.length_c   1.000
_cell.angle_alpha   90.00
_cell.angle_beta   90.00
_cell.angle_gamma   90.00
#
_symmetry.space_group_name_H-M   'P 1'
#
loop_
_entity.id
_entity.type
_entity.pdbx_description
1 polymer ?
#
loop_
_entity_poly.entity_id
_entity_poly.type
_entity_poly.pdbx_seq_one_letter_code
_entity_poly.pdbx_strand_id
1 'polypeptide(L)'
;MLRGIHILFITYMLTVGVSGWDSMDLQMFDLIEEVKTSFYDYLGSATINEIRRAYRKLSVSMHPDKNHDDPDADAKFRQLVGVYEILKDPETRQRYDDVLVNGLPDWKTTVYYYRKLRRMSNLELFVLFSVLCTVVHYAVLWGVRFEKSTLLKRHKARDRKREQIDLQIAEQLNKIPKPKWHDILPFAICKGVYSFIAFLPTLLSFFKGQISEKIEERRQLHRELVGKHRKCLAIRYLPSILVALFLLPRQSISINLDFIGCLGKSKAIYVNVPGYDIEKYSYCSE
;
A
#
# COMPACT_ATOMS: atom_id res chain seq x y z
N MET A 1 -34.51 -25.65 27.46
CA MET A 1 -33.66 -26.34 26.45
C MET A 1 -34.31 -26.40 25.07
N LEU A 2 -35.59 -26.80 24.90
CA LEU A 2 -36.24 -26.89 23.57
C LEU A 2 -36.20 -25.61 22.72
N ARG A 3 -36.39 -24.42 23.30
CA ARG A 3 -36.33 -23.15 22.56
C ARG A 3 -34.96 -22.86 21.91
N GLY A 4 -33.86 -23.29 22.53
CA GLY A 4 -32.52 -23.15 21.97
C GLY A 4 -32.28 -24.08 20.79
N ILE A 5 -32.84 -25.29 20.83
CA ILE A 5 -32.75 -26.27 19.74
C ILE A 5 -33.54 -25.78 18.51
N HIS A 6 -34.72 -25.18 18.71
CA HIS A 6 -35.47 -24.59 17.60
C HIS A 6 -34.76 -23.39 16.96
N ILE A 7 -34.12 -22.52 17.75
CA ILE A 7 -33.35 -21.39 17.21
C ILE A 7 -32.15 -21.89 16.41
N LEU A 8 -31.42 -22.88 16.91
CA LEU A 8 -30.31 -23.49 16.17
C LEU A 8 -30.78 -24.21 14.91
N PHE A 9 -31.92 -24.91 14.95
CA PHE A 9 -32.49 -25.58 13.79
C PHE A 9 -33.00 -24.58 12.73
N ILE A 10 -33.66 -23.50 13.14
CA ILE A 10 -34.10 -22.42 12.24
C ILE A 10 -32.90 -21.71 11.63
N THR A 11 -31.87 -21.43 12.43
CA THR A 11 -30.63 -20.82 11.93
C THR A 11 -29.92 -21.75 10.95
N TYR A 12 -29.82 -23.05 11.26
CA TYR A 12 -29.26 -24.06 10.37
C TYR A 12 -30.07 -24.17 9.06
N MET A 13 -31.40 -24.25 9.12
CA MET A 13 -32.27 -24.28 7.94
C MET A 13 -32.16 -23.02 7.09
N LEU A 14 -31.98 -21.83 7.69
CA LEU A 14 -31.75 -20.58 6.97
C LEU A 14 -30.37 -20.54 6.30
N THR A 15 -29.35 -21.21 6.85
CA THR A 15 -28.00 -21.24 6.25
C THR A 15 -27.84 -22.25 5.11
N VAL A 16 -28.63 -23.32 5.08
CA VAL A 16 -28.46 -24.42 4.09
C VAL A 16 -29.06 -24.06 2.71
N GLY A 17 -29.93 -23.04 2.62
CA GLY A 17 -30.63 -22.70 1.38
C GLY A 17 -30.03 -21.55 0.55
N VAL A 18 -28.91 -20.96 0.96
CA VAL A 18 -28.36 -19.78 0.27
C VAL A 18 -27.13 -20.18 -0.53
N SER A 19 -27.33 -20.58 -1.77
CA SER A 19 -26.26 -20.60 -2.78
C SER A 19 -25.94 -19.16 -3.15
N GLY A 20 -24.83 -18.64 -2.63
CA GLY A 20 -24.29 -17.36 -3.08
C GLY A 20 -23.77 -17.45 -4.51
N TRP A 21 -23.80 -16.32 -5.22
CA TRP A 21 -23.14 -16.19 -6.52
C TRP A 21 -21.64 -16.41 -6.38
N ASP A 22 -21.08 -17.25 -7.24
CA ASP A 22 -19.66 -17.54 -7.27
C ASP A 22 -18.92 -16.62 -8.26
N SER A 23 -17.60 -16.57 -8.12
CA SER A 23 -16.69 -15.91 -9.06
C SER A 23 -16.90 -16.35 -10.51
N MET A 24 -17.21 -17.63 -10.74
CA MET A 24 -17.45 -18.20 -12.06
C MET A 24 -18.77 -17.70 -12.68
N ASP A 25 -19.82 -17.50 -11.88
CA ASP A 25 -21.09 -16.92 -12.37
C ASP A 25 -20.89 -15.49 -12.88
N LEU A 26 -20.09 -14.71 -12.13
CA LEU A 26 -19.79 -13.33 -12.49
C LEU A 26 -18.96 -13.25 -13.77
N GLN A 27 -18.00 -14.17 -13.95
CA GLN A 27 -17.24 -14.28 -15.20
C GLN A 27 -18.12 -14.71 -16.37
N MET A 28 -19.05 -15.64 -16.14
CA MET A 28 -20.05 -16.04 -17.13
C MET A 28 -20.89 -14.85 -17.57
N PHE A 29 -21.45 -14.07 -16.63
CA PHE A 29 -22.26 -12.89 -17.00
C PHE A 29 -21.48 -11.85 -17.79
N ASP A 30 -20.23 -11.60 -17.40
CA ASP A 30 -19.32 -10.73 -18.14
C ASP A 30 -19.07 -11.26 -19.57
N LEU A 31 -18.85 -12.57 -19.70
CA LEU A 31 -18.61 -13.20 -21.00
C LEU A 31 -19.84 -13.18 -21.90
N ILE A 32 -21.04 -13.34 -21.36
CA ILE A 32 -22.31 -13.23 -22.12
C ILE A 32 -22.48 -11.81 -22.67
N GLU A 33 -22.08 -10.77 -21.93
CA GLU A 33 -22.15 -9.39 -22.43
C GLU A 33 -21.13 -9.10 -23.53
N GLU A 34 -19.96 -9.73 -23.47
CA GLU A 34 -18.90 -9.61 -24.48
C GLU A 34 -19.25 -10.39 -25.76
N VAL A 35 -19.66 -11.64 -25.60
CA VAL A 35 -20.10 -12.54 -26.68
C VAL A 35 -21.60 -12.34 -26.84
N LYS A 36 -22.00 -11.31 -27.59
CA LYS A 36 -23.42 -10.92 -27.83
C LYS A 36 -24.29 -11.99 -28.52
N THR A 37 -23.76 -13.18 -28.77
CA THR A 37 -24.42 -14.34 -29.38
C THR A 37 -24.50 -15.49 -28.38
N SER A 38 -25.41 -16.45 -28.59
CA SER A 38 -25.43 -17.66 -27.76
C SER A 38 -24.09 -18.40 -27.84
N PHE A 39 -23.66 -19.00 -26.72
CA PHE A 39 -22.44 -19.80 -26.65
C PHE A 39 -22.54 -21.06 -27.53
N TYR A 40 -23.74 -21.62 -27.66
CA TYR A 40 -24.01 -22.74 -28.55
C TYR A 40 -23.86 -22.34 -30.02
N ASP A 41 -24.32 -21.14 -30.38
CA ASP A 41 -24.16 -20.60 -31.75
C ASP A 41 -22.71 -20.23 -32.03
N TYR A 42 -22.00 -19.70 -31.02
CA TYR A 42 -20.58 -19.33 -31.14
C TYR A 42 -19.69 -20.54 -31.44
N LEU A 43 -19.96 -21.70 -30.80
CA LEU A 43 -19.26 -22.95 -31.10
C LEU A 43 -19.90 -23.76 -32.24
N GLY A 44 -21.17 -23.51 -32.56
CA GLY A 44 -21.97 -24.26 -33.53
C GLY A 44 -22.28 -25.70 -33.11
N SER A 45 -22.40 -25.99 -31.81
CA SER A 45 -22.53 -27.37 -31.28
C SER A 45 -23.17 -27.42 -29.90
N ALA A 46 -23.95 -28.47 -29.62
CA ALA A 46 -24.73 -28.59 -28.37
C ALA A 46 -24.30 -29.75 -27.46
N THR A 47 -23.75 -30.84 -28.00
CA THR A 47 -23.32 -31.99 -27.17
C THR A 47 -21.91 -31.79 -26.63
N ILE A 48 -21.60 -32.35 -25.46
CA ILE A 48 -20.28 -32.18 -24.79
C ILE A 48 -19.12 -32.66 -25.70
N ASN A 49 -19.33 -33.74 -26.44
CA ASN A 49 -18.31 -34.29 -27.35
C ASN A 49 -18.08 -33.38 -28.56
N GLU A 50 -19.15 -32.80 -29.12
CA GLU A 50 -19.05 -31.84 -30.21
C GLU A 50 -18.42 -30.53 -29.74
N ILE A 51 -18.79 -30.02 -28.57
CA ILE A 51 -18.19 -28.83 -27.94
C ILE A 51 -16.67 -29.01 -27.80
N ARG A 52 -16.20 -30.15 -27.30
CA ARG A 52 -14.77 -30.48 -27.20
C ARG A 52 -14.07 -30.58 -28.55
N ARG A 53 -14.79 -30.95 -29.62
CA ARG A 53 -14.24 -31.06 -30.97
C ARG A 53 -14.18 -29.69 -31.65
N ALA A 54 -15.26 -28.91 -31.53
CA ALA A 54 -15.40 -27.56 -32.04
C ALA A 54 -14.34 -26.65 -31.41
N TYR A 55 -14.20 -26.68 -30.08
CA TYR A 55 -13.16 -25.94 -29.36
C TYR A 55 -11.76 -26.27 -29.92
N ARG A 56 -11.38 -27.55 -30.01
CA ARG A 56 -10.07 -27.94 -30.55
C ARG A 56 -9.81 -27.41 -31.96
N LYS A 57 -10.83 -27.43 -32.83
CA LYS A 57 -10.73 -26.89 -34.19
C LYS A 57 -10.53 -25.37 -34.18
N LEU A 58 -11.35 -24.66 -33.40
CA LEU A 58 -11.33 -23.20 -33.30
C LEU A 58 -10.08 -22.66 -32.58
N SER A 59 -9.58 -23.36 -31.57
CA SER A 59 -8.37 -22.96 -30.85
C SER A 59 -7.15 -22.93 -31.77
N VAL A 60 -7.05 -23.86 -32.71
CA VAL A 60 -5.92 -23.90 -33.66
C VAL A 60 -6.03 -22.80 -34.70
N SER A 61 -7.24 -22.42 -35.11
CA SER A 61 -7.44 -21.33 -36.08
C SER A 61 -7.34 -19.95 -35.45
N MET A 62 -7.83 -19.77 -34.21
CA MET A 62 -7.86 -18.49 -33.51
C MET A 62 -6.64 -18.27 -32.60
N HIS A 63 -5.65 -19.15 -32.61
CA HIS A 63 -4.47 -19.01 -31.75
C HIS A 63 -3.74 -17.68 -32.03
N PRO A 64 -3.38 -16.89 -31.00
CA PRO A 64 -2.77 -15.58 -31.20
C PRO A 64 -1.43 -15.64 -31.94
N ASP A 65 -0.64 -16.70 -31.73
CA ASP A 65 0.64 -16.93 -32.45
C ASP A 65 0.47 -16.98 -33.99
N LYS A 66 -0.67 -17.48 -34.48
CA LYS A 66 -0.95 -17.54 -35.93
C LYS A 66 -1.61 -16.29 -36.47
N ASN A 67 -2.16 -15.45 -35.60
CA ASN A 67 -2.94 -14.27 -35.94
C ASN A 67 -2.33 -13.01 -35.31
N HIS A 68 -1.00 -12.86 -35.42
CA HIS A 68 -0.28 -11.71 -34.85
C HIS A 68 -0.69 -10.36 -35.47
N ASP A 69 -1.28 -10.38 -36.67
CA ASP A 69 -1.74 -9.19 -37.38
C ASP A 69 -3.06 -8.63 -36.83
N ASP A 70 -3.81 -9.42 -36.07
CA ASP A 70 -5.08 -9.00 -35.47
C ASP A 70 -4.85 -8.55 -34.01
N PRO A 71 -5.00 -7.25 -33.69
CA PRO A 71 -4.80 -6.75 -32.33
C PRO A 71 -5.80 -7.35 -31.32
N ASP A 72 -6.94 -7.89 -31.80
CA ASP A 72 -7.97 -8.49 -30.96
C ASP A 72 -7.85 -10.02 -30.86
N ALA A 73 -6.82 -10.64 -31.45
CA ALA A 73 -6.64 -12.09 -31.45
C ALA A 73 -6.62 -12.67 -30.02
N ASP A 74 -5.91 -12.00 -29.10
CA ASP A 74 -5.85 -12.39 -27.69
C ASP A 74 -7.22 -12.34 -27.02
N ALA A 75 -8.02 -11.30 -27.30
CA ALA A 75 -9.34 -11.12 -26.71
C ALA A 75 -10.31 -12.20 -27.23
N LYS A 76 -10.32 -12.45 -28.54
CA LYS A 76 -11.14 -13.50 -29.17
C LYS A 76 -10.78 -14.89 -28.67
N PHE A 77 -9.48 -15.16 -28.49
CA PHE A 77 -9.03 -16.44 -27.95
C PHE A 77 -9.44 -16.61 -26.48
N ARG A 78 -9.33 -15.56 -25.65
CA ARG A 78 -9.83 -15.58 -24.26
C ARG A 78 -11.34 -15.84 -24.20
N GLN A 79 -12.11 -15.23 -25.08
CA GLN A 79 -13.55 -15.49 -25.19
C GLN A 79 -13.83 -16.95 -25.54
N LEU A 80 -13.12 -17.51 -26.52
CA LEU A 80 -13.25 -18.92 -26.90
C LEU A 80 -12.96 -19.87 -25.73
N VAL A 81 -11.90 -19.61 -24.98
CA VAL A 81 -11.54 -20.39 -23.79
C VAL A 81 -12.63 -20.29 -22.73
N GLY A 82 -13.10 -19.08 -22.41
CA GLY A 82 -14.16 -18.87 -21.42
C GLY A 82 -15.48 -19.56 -21.81
N VAL A 83 -15.87 -19.50 -23.08
CA VAL A 83 -17.09 -20.15 -23.58
C VAL A 83 -16.98 -21.66 -23.41
N TYR A 84 -15.83 -22.24 -23.76
CA TYR A 84 -15.59 -23.66 -23.57
C TYR A 84 -15.60 -24.07 -22.10
N GLU A 85 -15.00 -23.28 -21.21
CA GLU A 85 -14.98 -23.57 -19.77
C GLU A 85 -16.38 -23.64 -19.17
N ILE A 86 -17.26 -22.70 -19.51
CA ILE A 86 -18.66 -22.67 -19.03
C ILE A 86 -19.48 -23.83 -19.60
N LEU A 87 -19.26 -24.20 -20.87
CA LEU A 87 -20.03 -25.28 -21.50
C LEU A 87 -19.49 -26.69 -21.19
N LYS A 88 -18.24 -26.81 -20.70
CA LYS A 88 -17.58 -28.09 -20.42
C LYS A 88 -18.17 -28.77 -19.19
N ASP A 89 -18.47 -28.01 -18.14
CA ASP A 89 -18.93 -28.52 -16.86
C ASP A 89 -20.47 -28.47 -16.78
N PRO A 90 -21.16 -29.55 -16.39
CA PRO A 90 -22.62 -29.60 -16.40
C PRO A 90 -23.27 -28.59 -15.44
N GLU A 91 -22.65 -28.27 -14.31
CA GLU A 91 -23.22 -27.34 -13.33
C GLU A 91 -23.22 -25.91 -13.88
N THR A 92 -22.08 -25.45 -14.38
CA THR A 92 -21.94 -24.11 -15.00
C THR A 92 -22.76 -23.97 -16.28
N ARG A 93 -22.86 -25.05 -17.07
CA ARG A 93 -23.74 -25.10 -18.24
C ARG A 93 -25.22 -24.94 -17.84
N GLN A 94 -25.66 -25.59 -16.77
CA GLN A 94 -27.03 -25.42 -16.28
C GLN A 94 -27.30 -23.96 -15.88
N ARG A 95 -26.36 -23.32 -15.18
CA ARG A 95 -26.48 -21.89 -14.82
C ARG A 95 -26.54 -20.99 -16.06
N TYR A 96 -25.79 -21.32 -17.11
CA TYR A 96 -25.87 -20.61 -18.39
C TYR A 96 -27.25 -20.79 -19.06
N ASP A 97 -27.75 -22.02 -19.08
CA ASP A 97 -29.08 -22.34 -19.63
C ASP A 97 -30.19 -21.60 -18.85
N ASP A 98 -30.06 -21.47 -17.52
CA ASP A 98 -30.96 -20.67 -16.69
C ASP A 98 -30.94 -19.18 -17.08
N VAL A 99 -29.79 -18.64 -17.48
CA VAL A 99 -29.66 -17.25 -17.96
C VAL A 99 -30.27 -17.07 -19.35
N LEU A 100 -30.20 -18.08 -20.21
CA LEU A 100 -30.86 -18.04 -21.51
C LEU A 100 -32.40 -17.95 -21.38
N VAL A 101 -32.96 -18.60 -20.35
CA VAL A 101 -34.41 -18.58 -20.09
C VAL A 101 -34.83 -17.33 -19.31
N ASN A 102 -34.13 -17.01 -18.22
CA ASN A 102 -34.52 -15.94 -17.29
C ASN A 102 -33.93 -14.57 -17.64
N GLY A 103 -32.92 -14.51 -18.50
CA GLY A 103 -32.15 -13.32 -18.81
C GLY A 103 -31.02 -13.04 -17.81
N LEU A 104 -30.20 -12.04 -18.14
CA LEU A 104 -29.14 -11.53 -17.27
C LEU A 104 -29.73 -10.82 -16.03
N PRO A 105 -29.02 -10.80 -14.89
CA PRO A 105 -29.48 -10.09 -13.70
C PRO A 105 -29.66 -8.58 -13.95
N ASP A 106 -30.90 -8.12 -13.79
CA ASP A 106 -31.27 -6.70 -13.95
C ASP A 106 -30.67 -5.79 -12.86
N TRP A 107 -30.73 -4.47 -13.10
CA TRP A 107 -30.36 -3.40 -12.15
C TRP A 107 -31.06 -3.48 -10.78
N LYS A 108 -32.17 -4.21 -10.67
CA LYS A 108 -32.90 -4.45 -9.43
C LYS A 108 -32.23 -5.48 -8.53
N THR A 109 -31.39 -6.35 -9.10
CA THR A 109 -30.67 -7.39 -8.37
C THR A 109 -29.39 -6.81 -7.75
N THR A 110 -28.97 -7.36 -6.61
CA THR A 110 -27.72 -6.92 -5.96
C THR A 110 -26.49 -7.27 -6.80
N VAL A 111 -26.54 -8.38 -7.54
CA VAL A 111 -25.46 -8.88 -8.42
C VAL A 111 -25.02 -7.83 -9.42
N TYR A 112 -25.97 -7.09 -10.00
CA TYR A 112 -25.69 -6.02 -10.94
C TYR A 112 -24.70 -4.99 -10.36
N TYR A 113 -24.95 -4.54 -9.12
CA TYR A 113 -24.10 -3.55 -8.45
C TYR A 113 -22.72 -4.12 -8.11
N TYR A 114 -22.65 -5.37 -7.62
CA TYR A 114 -21.37 -6.02 -7.32
C TYR A 114 -20.49 -6.15 -8.57
N ARG A 115 -21.07 -6.54 -9.70
CA ARG A 115 -20.38 -6.67 -10.98
C ARG A 115 -19.89 -5.32 -11.49
N LYS A 116 -20.75 -4.30 -11.43
CA LYS A 116 -20.38 -2.93 -11.82
C LYS A 116 -19.24 -2.40 -10.93
N LEU A 117 -19.33 -2.59 -9.61
CA LEU A 117 -18.32 -2.15 -8.65
C LEU A 117 -16.94 -2.80 -8.87
N ARG A 118 -16.91 -4.09 -9.26
CA ARG A 118 -15.67 -4.80 -9.57
C ARG A 118 -14.96 -4.26 -10.82
N ARG A 119 -15.72 -3.87 -11.84
CA ARG A 119 -15.15 -3.30 -13.08
C ARG A 119 -14.78 -1.83 -12.97
N MET A 120 -15.20 -1.13 -11.92
CA MET A 120 -14.85 0.27 -11.74
C MET A 120 -13.35 0.44 -11.45
N SER A 121 -12.76 1.46 -12.05
CA SER A 121 -11.35 1.79 -11.81
C SER A 121 -11.17 2.28 -10.36
N ASN A 122 -9.96 2.11 -9.81
CA ASN A 122 -9.60 2.65 -8.49
C ASN A 122 -9.92 4.15 -8.38
N LEU A 123 -9.80 4.90 -9.49
CA LEU A 123 -10.13 6.33 -9.52
C LEU A 123 -11.64 6.58 -9.37
N GLU A 124 -12.47 5.80 -10.07
CA GLU A 124 -13.94 5.91 -9.96
C GLU A 124 -14.40 5.57 -8.53
N LEU A 125 -13.83 4.51 -7.95
CA LEU A 125 -14.10 4.13 -6.57
C LEU A 125 -13.66 5.21 -5.58
N PHE A 126 -12.49 5.82 -5.80
CA PHE A 126 -12.01 6.92 -4.97
C PHE A 126 -12.94 8.14 -5.05
N VAL A 127 -13.42 8.48 -6.25
CA VAL A 127 -14.40 9.57 -6.43
C VAL A 127 -15.70 9.27 -5.70
N LEU A 128 -16.25 8.05 -5.84
CA LEU A 128 -17.46 7.64 -5.13
C LEU A 128 -17.29 7.70 -3.61
N PHE A 129 -16.17 7.19 -3.10
CA PHE A 129 -15.86 7.24 -1.67
C PHE A 129 -15.67 8.68 -1.17
N SER A 130 -14.98 9.52 -1.95
CA SER A 130 -14.80 10.93 -1.64
C SER A 130 -16.14 11.65 -1.52
N VAL A 131 -17.04 11.47 -2.49
CA VAL A 131 -18.40 12.04 -2.46
C VAL A 131 -19.16 11.55 -1.23
N LEU A 132 -19.15 10.24 -0.94
CA LEU A 132 -19.81 9.71 0.25
C LEU A 132 -19.25 10.33 1.54
N CYS A 133 -17.93 10.39 1.67
CA CYS A 133 -17.27 11.03 2.81
C CYS A 133 -17.62 12.52 2.92
N THR A 134 -17.74 13.25 1.80
CA THR A 134 -18.13 14.66 1.84
C THR A 134 -19.56 14.85 2.36
N VAL A 135 -20.48 13.98 1.94
CA VAL A 135 -21.89 14.02 2.38
C VAL A 135 -21.99 13.72 3.87
N VAL A 136 -21.30 12.66 4.31
CA VAL A 136 -21.23 12.29 5.74
C VAL A 136 -20.61 13.43 6.55
N HIS A 137 -19.48 13.99 6.11
CA HIS A 137 -18.82 15.09 6.80
C HIS A 137 -19.73 16.32 6.92
N TYR A 138 -20.42 16.68 5.83
CA TYR A 138 -21.38 17.78 5.82
C TYR A 138 -22.55 17.52 6.79
N ALA A 139 -23.09 16.31 6.82
CA ALA A 139 -24.14 15.92 7.77
C ALA A 139 -23.67 16.06 9.23
N VAL A 140 -22.41 15.69 9.53
CA VAL A 140 -21.82 15.86 10.86
C VAL A 140 -21.69 17.33 11.25
N LEU A 141 -21.17 18.19 10.35
CA LEU A 141 -21.08 19.64 10.59
C LEU A 141 -22.45 20.25 10.88
N TRP A 142 -23.48 19.81 10.15
CA TRP A 142 -24.85 20.20 10.41
C TRP A 142 -25.41 19.66 11.73
N GLY A 143 -25.06 18.41 12.09
CA GLY A 143 -25.42 17.80 13.38
C GLY A 143 -24.92 18.62 14.57
N VAL A 144 -23.65 19.05 14.55
CA VAL A 144 -23.07 19.88 15.62
C VAL A 144 -23.80 21.23 15.74
N ARG A 145 -24.17 21.84 14.61
CA ARG A 145 -24.97 23.07 14.62
C ARG A 145 -26.37 22.83 15.18
N PHE A 146 -27.02 21.74 14.78
CA PHE A 146 -28.34 21.37 15.24
C PHE A 146 -28.35 21.19 16.77
N GLU A 147 -27.35 20.49 17.32
CA GLU A 147 -27.19 20.32 18.76
C GLU A 147 -27.09 21.67 19.48
N LYS A 148 -26.20 22.57 19.05
CA LYS A 148 -26.07 23.91 19.64
C LYS A 148 -27.37 24.71 19.57
N SER A 149 -28.10 24.60 18.45
CA SER A 149 -29.40 25.25 18.30
C SER A 149 -30.44 24.69 19.28
N THR A 150 -30.48 23.37 19.47
CA THR A 150 -31.40 22.73 20.42
C THR A 150 -31.07 23.04 21.89
N LEU A 151 -29.78 23.08 22.25
CA LEU A 151 -29.33 23.44 23.60
C LEU A 151 -29.76 24.87 23.98
N LEU A 152 -29.53 25.84 23.09
CA LEU A 152 -29.95 27.23 23.31
C LEU A 152 -31.48 27.35 23.49
N LYS A 153 -32.26 26.58 22.71
CA LYS A 153 -33.72 26.52 22.87
C LYS A 153 -34.16 25.86 24.19
N ARG A 154 -33.37 24.93 24.75
CA ARG A 154 -33.65 24.32 26.06
C ARG A 154 -33.36 25.29 27.21
N HIS A 155 -32.32 26.11 27.11
CA HIS A 155 -32.08 27.20 28.08
C HIS A 155 -33.27 28.18 28.16
N LYS A 156 -33.87 28.52 27.01
CA LYS A 156 -35.11 29.34 26.92
C LYS A 156 -36.30 28.78 27.72
N ALA A 157 -36.44 27.46 27.85
CA ALA A 157 -37.57 26.86 28.59
C ALA A 157 -37.44 27.00 30.12
N ARG A 158 -36.24 27.30 30.63
CA ARG A 158 -35.95 27.43 32.07
C ARG A 158 -36.12 28.87 32.58
N ASP A 159 -36.06 29.87 31.72
CA ASP A 159 -36.06 31.29 32.12
C ASP A 159 -37.44 31.96 31.92
N ARG A 160 -37.93 32.66 32.97
CA ARG A 160 -39.28 33.27 33.00
C ARG A 160 -39.41 34.61 32.23
N LYS A 161 -38.33 35.17 31.70
CA LYS A 161 -38.31 36.48 30.99
C LYS A 161 -38.16 36.30 29.47
N ARG A 162 -39.28 36.12 28.76
CA ARG A 162 -39.31 35.59 27.39
C ARG A 162 -38.78 36.51 26.27
N GLU A 163 -38.93 37.84 26.33
CA GLU A 163 -38.64 38.72 25.17
C GLU A 163 -37.17 39.16 25.06
N GLN A 164 -36.53 39.63 26.14
CA GLN A 164 -35.12 40.06 26.11
C GLN A 164 -34.17 38.89 25.83
N ILE A 165 -34.53 37.70 26.28
CA ILE A 165 -33.76 36.47 26.06
C ILE A 165 -33.85 36.02 24.60
N ASP A 166 -34.97 36.30 23.90
CA ASP A 166 -35.13 35.93 22.49
C ASP A 166 -34.21 36.71 21.55
N LEU A 167 -33.98 38.00 21.83
CA LEU A 167 -33.00 38.81 21.11
C LEU A 167 -31.56 38.35 21.38
N GLN A 168 -31.23 38.05 22.64
CA GLN A 168 -29.90 37.55 23.01
C GLN A 168 -29.61 36.16 22.43
N ILE A 169 -30.60 35.26 22.39
CA ILE A 169 -30.45 33.94 21.77
C ILE A 169 -30.33 34.08 20.25
N ALA A 170 -31.10 34.96 19.61
CA ALA A 170 -30.98 35.21 18.17
C ALA A 170 -29.59 35.75 17.81
N GLU A 171 -29.04 36.64 18.63
CA GLU A 171 -27.67 37.15 18.50
C GLU A 171 -26.62 36.04 18.70
N GLN A 172 -26.77 35.20 19.72
CA GLN A 172 -25.92 34.03 19.96
C GLN A 172 -26.00 33.02 18.80
N LEU A 173 -27.19 32.82 18.22
CA LEU A 173 -27.40 31.91 17.09
C LEU A 173 -26.75 32.44 15.80
N ASN A 174 -26.74 33.76 15.60
CA ASN A 174 -26.04 34.41 14.49
C ASN A 174 -24.51 34.34 14.64
N LYS A 175 -24.01 34.26 15.88
CA LYS A 175 -22.57 34.11 16.17
C LYS A 175 -22.03 32.71 15.88
N ILE A 176 -22.88 31.68 15.80
CA ILE A 176 -22.45 30.32 15.44
C ILE A 176 -22.11 30.31 13.94
N PRO A 177 -20.85 30.00 13.56
CA PRO A 177 -20.47 29.95 12.15
C PRO A 177 -21.28 28.88 11.43
N LYS A 178 -21.99 29.27 10.37
CA LYS A 178 -22.69 28.33 9.50
C LYS A 178 -21.64 27.57 8.68
N PRO A 179 -21.80 26.25 8.46
CA PRO A 179 -20.88 25.52 7.61
C PRO A 179 -20.89 26.16 6.22
N LYS A 180 -19.73 26.63 5.76
CA LYS A 180 -19.57 27.24 4.45
C LYS A 180 -19.07 26.18 3.46
N TRP A 181 -19.25 26.43 2.17
CA TRP A 181 -18.88 25.49 1.10
C TRP A 181 -17.37 25.18 1.05
N HIS A 182 -16.53 26.05 1.62
CA HIS A 182 -15.08 25.82 1.70
C HIS A 182 -14.66 24.93 2.89
N ASP A 183 -15.57 24.65 3.83
CA ASP A 183 -15.31 23.76 4.96
C ASP A 183 -15.57 22.28 4.62
N ILE A 184 -15.91 22.00 3.36
CA ILE A 184 -16.12 20.63 2.89
C ILE A 184 -14.77 19.91 2.80
N LEU A 185 -14.77 18.63 3.17
CA LEU A 185 -13.61 17.76 3.34
C LEU A 185 -12.56 17.82 2.20
N PRO A 186 -12.90 17.87 0.90
CA PRO A 186 -11.91 17.95 -0.18
C PRO A 186 -11.10 19.24 -0.13
N PHE A 187 -11.75 20.38 0.10
CA PHE A 187 -11.09 21.69 0.16
C PHE A 187 -10.25 21.84 1.43
N ALA A 188 -10.74 21.30 2.56
CA ALA A 188 -9.99 21.25 3.81
C ALA A 188 -8.71 20.40 3.66
N ILE A 189 -8.80 19.25 2.97
CA ILE A 189 -7.63 18.42 2.65
C ILE A 189 -6.67 19.17 1.73
N CYS A 190 -7.15 19.82 0.67
CA CYS A 190 -6.27 20.61 -0.21
C CYS A 190 -5.52 21.72 0.55
N LYS A 191 -6.20 22.44 1.44
CA LYS A 191 -5.58 23.46 2.29
C LYS A 191 -4.58 22.86 3.28
N GLY A 192 -4.90 21.71 3.88
CA GLY A 192 -4.02 20.97 4.77
C GLY A 192 -2.77 20.47 4.07
N VAL A 193 -2.91 19.90 2.87
CA VAL A 193 -1.79 19.44 2.03
C VAL A 193 -0.91 20.61 1.63
N TYR A 194 -1.48 21.73 1.20
CA TYR A 194 -0.71 22.94 0.91
C TYR A 194 0.07 23.43 2.14
N SER A 195 -0.59 23.49 3.31
CA SER A 195 0.08 23.86 4.57
C SER A 195 1.19 22.89 4.96
N PHE A 196 1.00 21.59 4.72
CA PHE A 196 2.00 20.57 4.98
C PHE A 196 3.20 20.70 4.03
N ILE A 197 2.95 20.96 2.74
CA ILE A 197 4.00 21.20 1.74
C ILE A 197 4.79 22.47 2.10
N ALA A 198 4.12 23.53 2.55
CA ALA A 198 4.78 24.73 3.03
C ALA A 198 5.61 24.48 4.31
N PHE A 199 5.23 23.49 5.13
CA PHE A 199 5.93 23.12 6.36
C PHE A 199 7.09 22.12 6.14
N LEU A 200 7.12 21.42 5.00
CA LEU A 200 8.20 20.48 4.62
C LEU A 200 9.62 21.04 4.79
N PRO A 201 9.97 22.26 4.31
CA PRO A 201 11.33 22.77 4.45
C PRO A 201 11.76 22.92 5.92
N THR A 202 10.86 23.39 6.80
CA THR A 202 11.13 23.50 8.23
C THR A 202 11.32 22.12 8.86
N LEU A 203 10.46 21.17 8.51
CA LEU A 203 10.54 19.79 9.00
C LEU A 203 11.83 19.10 8.54
N LEU A 204 12.23 19.28 7.28
CA LEU A 204 13.50 18.77 6.74
C LEU A 204 14.72 19.41 7.41
N SER A 205 14.67 20.72 7.69
CA SER A 205 15.77 21.40 8.41
C SER A 205 15.95 20.85 9.84
N PHE A 206 14.85 20.52 10.52
CA PHE A 206 14.87 19.92 11.84
C PHE A 206 15.51 18.52 11.83
N PHE A 207 15.10 17.67 10.88
CA PHE A 207 15.70 16.34 10.72
C PHE A 207 17.18 16.39 10.29
N LYS A 208 17.54 17.36 9.43
CA LYS A 208 18.95 17.58 9.04
C LYS A 208 19.82 17.91 10.25
N GLY A 209 19.32 18.73 11.19
CA GLY A 209 20.00 19.06 12.43
C GLY A 209 20.30 17.83 13.31
N GLN A 210 19.31 16.97 13.54
CA GLN A 210 19.52 15.74 14.31
C GLN A 210 20.49 14.76 13.65
N ILE A 211 20.47 14.66 12.32
CA ILE A 211 21.39 13.80 11.59
C ILE A 211 22.82 14.36 11.67
N SER A 212 23.00 15.68 11.54
CA SER A 212 24.32 16.30 11.66
C SER A 212 24.94 16.09 13.05
N GLU A 213 24.14 16.22 14.11
CA GLU A 213 24.60 16.02 15.49
C GLU A 213 25.08 14.58 15.71
N LYS A 214 24.29 13.57 15.30
CA LYS A 214 24.71 12.16 15.37
C LYS A 214 25.94 11.84 14.52
N ILE A 215 26.14 12.54 13.41
CA ILE A 215 27.34 12.38 12.58
C ILE A 215 28.56 12.98 13.29
N GLU A 216 28.41 14.13 13.94
CA GLU A 216 29.47 14.80 14.68
C GLU A 216 29.90 14.02 15.93
N GLU A 217 28.96 13.47 16.69
CA GLU A 217 29.24 12.57 17.81
C GLU A 217 30.07 11.36 17.35
N ARG A 218 29.67 10.70 16.25
CA ARG A 218 30.45 9.58 15.68
C ARG A 218 31.85 9.99 15.26
N ARG A 219 32.02 11.20 14.68
CA ARG A 219 33.33 11.73 14.30
C ARG A 219 34.20 12.05 15.53
N GLN A 220 33.62 12.59 16.59
CA GLN A 220 34.32 12.87 17.84
C GLN A 220 34.80 11.58 18.52
N LEU A 221 33.91 10.60 18.67
CA LEU A 221 34.26 9.28 19.20
C LEU A 221 35.38 8.63 18.38
N HIS A 222 35.33 8.72 17.05
CA HIS A 222 36.39 8.19 16.20
C HIS A 222 37.74 8.88 16.42
N ARG A 223 37.76 10.21 16.57
CA ARG A 223 39.00 10.96 16.89
C ARG A 223 39.58 10.57 18.24
N GLU A 224 38.74 10.39 19.27
CA GLU A 224 39.18 9.94 20.58
C GLU A 224 39.76 8.52 20.55
N LEU A 225 39.10 7.60 19.83
CA LEU A 225 39.57 6.23 19.66
C LEU A 225 40.92 6.19 18.91
N VAL A 226 41.07 6.96 17.83
CA VAL A 226 42.34 7.08 17.10
C VAL A 226 43.43 7.67 17.98
N GLY A 227 43.12 8.69 18.79
CA GLY A 227 44.04 9.28 19.76
C GLY A 227 44.50 8.29 20.84
N LYS A 228 43.56 7.55 21.45
CA LYS A 228 43.87 6.46 22.40
C LYS A 228 44.74 5.39 21.74
N HIS A 229 44.40 4.97 20.54
CA HIS A 229 45.14 3.93 19.82
C HIS A 229 46.58 4.37 19.51
N ARG A 230 46.80 5.62 19.07
CA ARG A 230 48.15 6.18 18.90
C ARG A 230 48.96 6.21 20.19
N LYS A 231 48.35 6.59 21.32
CA LYS A 231 49.00 6.57 22.64
C LYS A 231 49.37 5.15 23.09
N CYS A 232 48.48 4.17 22.89
CA CYS A 232 48.76 2.76 23.21
C CYS A 232 49.88 2.17 22.36
N LEU A 233 49.92 2.46 21.05
CA LEU A 233 51.04 2.07 20.19
C LEU A 233 52.34 2.70 20.67
N ALA A 234 52.35 4.02 20.93
CA ALA A 234 53.55 4.69 21.42
C ALA A 234 54.11 4.03 22.69
N ILE A 235 53.25 3.68 23.66
CA ILE A 235 53.65 3.00 24.90
C ILE A 235 54.14 1.56 24.64
N ARG A 236 53.47 0.80 23.76
CA ARG A 236 53.82 -0.61 23.48
C ARG A 236 55.14 -0.75 22.71
N TYR A 237 55.41 0.17 21.78
CA TYR A 237 56.63 0.17 20.97
C TYR A 237 57.76 1.04 21.57
N LEU A 238 57.49 1.85 22.60
CA LEU A 238 58.50 2.63 23.34
C LEU A 238 59.69 1.76 23.81
N PRO A 239 59.49 0.60 24.48
CA PRO A 239 60.61 -0.22 24.93
C PRO A 239 61.39 -0.83 23.75
N SER A 240 60.72 -1.21 22.66
CA SER A 240 61.37 -1.73 21.44
C SER A 240 62.23 -0.67 20.76
N ILE A 241 61.74 0.58 20.67
CA ILE A 241 62.47 1.72 20.10
C ILE A 241 63.63 2.14 21.01
N LEU A 242 63.44 2.14 22.34
CA LEU A 242 64.50 2.44 23.32
C LEU A 242 65.63 1.41 23.28
N VAL A 243 65.30 0.12 23.16
CA VAL A 243 66.29 -0.96 23.02
C VAL A 243 67.02 -0.84 21.68
N ALA A 244 66.33 -0.52 20.58
CA ALA A 244 66.97 -0.27 19.28
C ALA A 244 67.89 0.98 19.31
N LEU A 245 67.50 2.05 20.02
CA LEU A 245 68.33 3.25 20.19
C LEU A 245 69.59 2.97 21.04
N PHE A 246 69.51 2.04 22.00
CA PHE A 246 70.63 1.67 22.87
C PHE A 246 71.59 0.65 22.24
N LEU A 247 71.13 -0.14 21.28
CA LEU A 247 71.92 -1.19 20.62
C LEU A 247 72.54 -0.76 19.29
N LEU A 248 72.23 0.42 18.76
CA LEU A 248 72.82 0.92 17.51
C LEU A 248 74.06 1.80 17.76
N PRO A 249 75.26 1.41 17.28
CA PRO A 249 76.43 2.28 17.31
C PRO A 249 76.21 3.50 16.41
N ARG A 250 76.75 4.66 16.82
CA ARG A 250 76.71 5.95 16.09
C ARG A 250 77.00 5.79 14.60
N GLN A 251 75.97 5.62 13.79
CA GLN A 251 75.94 5.93 12.37
C GLN A 251 74.58 6.52 12.03
N SER A 252 74.59 7.53 11.18
CA SER A 252 73.44 8.32 10.76
C SER A 252 72.39 7.45 10.05
N ILE A 253 71.39 7.01 10.79
CA ILE A 253 70.23 6.29 10.24
C ILE A 253 69.08 7.29 10.16
N SER A 254 68.79 7.77 8.95
CA SER A 254 67.57 8.52 8.64
C SER A 254 66.40 7.53 8.59
N ILE A 255 65.65 7.42 9.69
CA ILE A 255 64.42 6.61 9.71
C ILE A 255 63.27 7.50 9.22
N ASN A 256 62.91 7.40 7.94
CA ASN A 256 61.64 7.95 7.43
C ASN A 256 60.52 6.99 7.84
N LEU A 257 59.75 7.36 8.87
CA LEU A 257 58.48 6.70 9.18
C LEU A 257 57.36 7.37 8.37
N ASP A 258 57.17 6.92 7.13
CA ASP A 258 55.99 7.29 6.35
C ASP A 258 54.79 6.48 6.84
N PHE A 259 53.99 7.08 7.74
CA PHE A 259 52.68 6.55 8.12
C PHE A 259 51.68 6.81 7.00
N ILE A 260 51.54 5.86 6.08
CA ILE A 260 50.42 5.83 5.14
C ILE A 260 49.15 5.55 5.94
N GLY A 261 48.36 6.58 6.20
CA GLY A 261 47.03 6.43 6.80
C GLY A 261 46.08 5.77 5.80
N CYS A 262 45.30 4.78 6.23
CA CYS A 262 44.12 4.35 5.48
C CYS A 262 43.00 3.80 6.36
N LEU A 263 41.81 4.24 5.98
CA LEU A 263 40.50 3.71 6.32
C LEU A 263 40.41 2.22 5.98
N GLY A 264 39.82 1.42 6.87
CA GLY A 264 39.30 0.08 6.53
C GLY A 264 40.21 -1.09 6.91
N LYS A 265 39.85 -1.73 8.03
CA LYS A 265 40.02 -3.16 8.37
C LYS A 265 41.15 -3.93 7.67
N SER A 266 42.40 -3.75 8.12
CA SER A 266 43.48 -4.76 8.32
C SER A 266 44.81 -4.02 8.49
N LYS A 267 45.58 -4.29 9.56
CA LYS A 267 46.89 -3.65 9.78
C LYS A 267 48.01 -4.59 9.34
N ALA A 268 48.92 -4.09 8.51
CA ALA A 268 50.25 -4.63 8.34
C ALA A 268 51.25 -3.46 8.52
N ILE A 269 52.31 -3.68 9.30
CA ILE A 269 53.44 -2.75 9.41
C ILE A 269 54.58 -3.36 8.60
N TYR A 270 55.09 -2.64 7.62
CA TYR A 270 56.27 -3.05 6.85
C TYR A 270 57.48 -2.29 7.40
N VAL A 271 58.47 -3.01 7.90
CA VAL A 271 59.77 -2.45 8.25
C VAL A 271 60.72 -2.84 7.13
N ASN A 272 61.18 -1.86 6.35
CA ASN A 272 62.17 -2.08 5.29
C ASN A 272 63.57 -1.87 5.89
N VAL A 273 64.33 -2.96 6.05
CA VAL A 273 65.75 -2.91 6.42
C VAL A 273 66.55 -3.28 5.17
N PRO A 274 67.42 -2.39 4.64
CA PRO A 274 68.15 -2.67 3.42
C PRO A 274 69.14 -3.83 3.62
N GLY A 275 68.94 -4.94 2.89
CA GLY A 275 69.84 -6.09 2.86
C GLY A 275 69.29 -7.42 3.37
N TYR A 276 68.01 -7.49 3.80
CA TYR A 276 67.32 -8.75 4.16
C TYR A 276 65.87 -8.74 3.67
N ASP A 277 65.34 -9.92 3.31
CA ASP A 277 64.00 -10.09 2.73
C ASP A 277 62.86 -9.63 3.67
N ILE A 278 61.78 -9.14 3.05
CA ILE A 278 60.61 -8.56 3.71
C ILE A 278 59.84 -9.65 4.47
N GLU A 279 60.08 -9.80 5.77
CA GLU A 279 59.25 -10.65 6.61
C GLU A 279 57.90 -9.97 6.90
N LYS A 280 56.81 -10.59 6.41
CA LYS A 280 55.43 -10.20 6.74
C LYS A 280 55.11 -10.62 8.17
N TYR A 281 55.08 -9.67 9.09
CA TYR A 281 54.44 -9.88 10.39
C TYR A 281 52.94 -9.57 10.27
N SER A 282 52.14 -10.63 10.11
CA SER A 282 50.68 -10.57 10.20
C SER A 282 50.27 -10.69 11.68
N TYR A 283 49.77 -9.61 12.28
CA TYR A 283 49.10 -9.71 13.58
C TYR A 283 47.60 -9.52 13.39
N CYS A 284 46.85 -10.60 13.65
CA CYS A 284 45.39 -10.65 13.66
C CYS A 284 44.91 -10.83 15.11
N SER A 285 43.73 -10.25 15.41
CA SER A 285 42.93 -10.38 16.64
C SER A 285 43.43 -9.56 17.85
N GLU A 286 42.62 -8.79 18.59
CA GLU A 286 41.15 -8.76 18.81
C GLU A 286 40.54 -7.35 18.60
#